data_AF-A0A1A5XII7-F1
#
_entry.id   AF-A0A1A5XII7-F1
#
_cell.length_a   1.000
_cell.length_b   1.000
_cell.length_c   1.000
_cell.angle_alpha   90.00
_cell.angle_beta   90.00
_cell.angle_gamma   90.00
#
_symmetry.space_group_name_H-M   'P 1'
#
loop_
_entity.id
_entity.type
_entity.pdbx_description
1 polymer ?
#
loop_
_entity_poly.entity_id
_entity_poly.type
_entity_poly.pdbx_seq_one_letter_code
_entity_poly.pdbx_strand_id
1 'polypeptide(L)' 'MKHLAEFAWSAGHPTLVITLVFTAAYCAVGIPAHCLLGPGARDYYGTMAGVFAALAYLTLILGFRP' A
#
# COMPACT_ATOMS: atom_id res chain seq x y z
N MET A 1 7.23 -16.02 3.43
CA MET A 1 7.65 -14.60 3.51
C MET A 1 8.82 -14.27 2.59
N LYS A 2 9.86 -15.11 2.49
CA LYS A 2 11.01 -14.90 1.57
C LYS A 2 10.61 -14.63 0.10
N HIS A 3 9.70 -15.44 -0.47
CA HIS A 3 9.26 -15.25 -1.87
C HIS A 3 8.50 -13.93 -2.13
N LEU A 4 7.71 -13.45 -1.17
CA LEU A 4 7.03 -12.16 -1.28
C LEU A 4 8.02 -11.00 -1.24
N ALA A 5 9.05 -11.10 -0.40
CA ALA A 5 10.09 -10.11 -0.30
C ALA A 5 11.00 -10.07 -1.55
N GLU A 6 11.32 -11.23 -2.13
CA GLU A 6 12.07 -11.29 -3.40
C GLU A 6 11.27 -10.76 -4.58
N PHE A 7 9.96 -11.06 -4.65
CA PHE A 7 9.07 -10.48 -5.66
C PHE A 7 8.92 -8.96 -5.50
N ALA A 8 8.79 -8.47 -4.27
CA ALA A 8 8.77 -7.04 -3.99
C ALA A 8 10.09 -6.35 -4.40
N TRP A 9 11.22 -7.01 -4.17
CA TRP A 9 12.53 -6.48 -4.54
C TRP A 9 12.77 -6.48 -6.05
N SER A 10 12.27 -7.49 -6.77
CA SER A 10 12.34 -7.50 -8.24
C SER A 10 11.47 -6.42 -8.88
N ALA A 11 10.47 -5.90 -8.15
CA ALA A 11 9.59 -4.84 -8.63
C ALA A 11 10.24 -3.44 -8.67
N GLY A 12 11.43 -3.23 -8.08
CA GLY A 12 12.22 -2.01 -8.24
C GLY A 12 12.67 -1.34 -6.93
N HIS A 13 13.06 -0.06 -7.02
CA HIS A 13 13.54 0.73 -5.87
C HIS A 13 12.50 0.73 -4.73
N PRO A 14 12.88 0.53 -3.45
CA PRO A 14 11.93 0.37 -2.35
C PRO A 14 10.87 1.48 -2.26
N THR A 15 11.28 2.73 -2.50
CA THR A 15 10.37 3.89 -2.55
C THR A 15 9.29 3.73 -3.62
N LEU A 16 9.66 3.27 -4.82
CA LEU A 16 8.71 3.06 -5.91
C LEU A 16 7.67 2.00 -5.52
N VAL A 17 8.11 0.89 -4.95
CA VAL A 17 7.21 -0.20 -4.54
C VAL A 17 6.26 0.26 -3.44
N ILE A 18 6.74 1.02 -2.45
CA ILE A 18 5.91 1.62 -1.41
C ILE A 18 4.86 2.55 -2.02
N THR A 19 5.25 3.43 -2.95
CA THR A 19 4.31 4.34 -3.64
C THR A 19 3.26 3.57 -4.42
N LEU A 20 3.63 2.50 -5.10
CA LEU A 20 2.68 1.65 -5.83
C LEU A 20 1.72 0.92 -4.90
N VAL A 21 2.24 0.33 -3.80
CA VAL A 21 1.42 -0.37 -2.80
C VAL A 21 0.43 0.59 -2.14
N PHE A 22 0.89 1.79 -1.75
CA PHE A 22 0.04 2.84 -1.22
C PHE A 22 -1.06 3.20 -2.22
N THR A 23 -0.69 3.48 -3.48
CA THR A 23 -1.62 3.92 -4.52
C THR A 23 -2.66 2.83 -4.82
N ALA A 24 -2.22 1.57 -4.91
CA ALA A 24 -3.11 0.44 -5.13
C ALA A 24 -4.13 0.29 -4.00
N ALA A 25 -3.69 0.32 -2.74
CA ALA A 25 -4.57 0.22 -1.59
C ALA A 25 -5.50 1.43 -1.45
N TYR A 26 -4.98 2.64 -1.71
CA TYR A 26 -5.78 3.87 -1.76
C TYR A 26 -6.90 3.76 -2.79
N CYS A 27 -6.61 3.30 -4.00
CA CYS A 27 -7.62 3.15 -5.04
C CYS A 27 -8.61 2.02 -4.69
N ALA A 28 -8.12 0.87 -4.22
CA ALA A 28 -8.95 -0.29 -3.91
C ALA A 28 -9.97 -0.02 -2.80
N VAL A 29 -9.63 0.80 -1.80
CA VAL A 29 -10.54 1.14 -0.69
C VAL A 29 -11.22 2.49 -0.91
N GLY A 30 -10.46 3.48 -1.37
CA GLY A 30 -10.91 4.85 -1.57
C GLY A 30 -11.96 4.96 -2.67
N ILE A 31 -11.83 4.26 -3.81
CA ILE A 31 -12.82 4.35 -4.89
C ILE A 31 -14.19 3.80 -4.44
N PRO A 32 -14.29 2.60 -3.82
CA PRO A 32 -15.55 2.16 -3.24
C PRO A 32 -16.11 3.13 -2.18
N ALA A 33 -15.25 3.62 -1.28
CA ALA A 33 -15.66 4.58 -0.25
C ALA A 33 -16.18 5.89 -0.86
N HIS A 34 -15.59 6.35 -1.97
CA HIS A 34 -16.05 7.51 -2.73
C HIS A 34 -17.49 7.30 -3.22
N CYS A 35 -17.75 6.15 -3.85
CA CYS A 35 -19.05 5.86 -4.44
C CYS A 35 -20.16 5.70 -3.40
N LEU A 36 -19.82 5.21 -2.20
CA LEU A 36 -20.79 4.93 -1.13
C LEU A 36 -21.05 6.12 -0.20
N LEU A 37 -20.00 6.89 0.10
CA LEU A 37 -20.00 7.86 1.21
C LEU A 37 -19.50 9.26 0.78
N GLY A 38 -19.15 9.43 -0.50
CA GLY A 38 -18.75 10.69 -1.08
C GLY A 38 -17.24 10.99 -1.01
N PRO A 39 -16.83 12.18 -1.50
CA PRO A 39 -15.42 12.53 -1.70
C PRO A 39 -14.56 12.47 -0.44
N GLY A 40 -15.07 12.94 0.70
CA GLY A 40 -14.30 12.93 1.95
C GLY A 40 -13.98 11.52 2.45
N ALA A 41 -14.88 10.56 2.25
CA ALA A 41 -14.66 9.18 2.65
C ALA A 41 -13.56 8.49 1.82
N ARG A 42 -13.45 8.82 0.53
CA ARG A 42 -12.32 8.39 -0.32
C ARG A 42 -11.00 8.76 0.32
N ASP A 43 -10.88 10.03 0.70
CA ASP A 43 -9.62 10.59 1.17
C ASP A 43 -9.27 10.00 2.55
N TYR A 44 -10.24 9.87 3.46
CA TYR A 44 -10.03 9.24 4.77
C TYR A 44 -9.69 7.74 4.67
N TYR A 45 -10.61 6.93 4.12
CA TYR A 45 -10.44 5.48 4.12
C TYR A 45 -9.37 5.02 3.14
N GLY A 46 -9.26 5.66 1.98
CA GLY A 46 -8.19 5.40 1.01
C GLY A 46 -6.82 5.71 1.60
N THR A 47 -6.65 6.85 2.27
CA THR A 47 -5.35 7.19 2.89
C THR A 47 -5.01 6.23 4.02
N MET A 48 -5.96 5.89 4.90
CA MET A 48 -5.72 4.90 5.95
C MET A 48 -5.30 3.54 5.39
N ALA A 49 -5.97 3.06 4.34
CA ALA A 49 -5.62 1.82 3.67
C ALA A 49 -4.23 1.87 3.02
N GLY A 50 -3.93 2.96 2.31
CA GLY A 50 -2.62 3.20 1.70
C GLY A 50 -1.49 3.20 2.74
N VAL A 51 -1.65 3.96 3.83
CA VAL A 51 -0.66 4.04 4.92
C VAL A 51 -0.46 2.66 5.55
N PHE A 52 -1.55 1.95 5.87
CA PHE A 52 -1.46 0.62 6.47
C PHE A 52 -0.71 -0.36 5.55
N ALA A 53 -1.02 -0.39 4.26
CA ALA A 53 -0.36 -1.26 3.30
C ALA A 53 1.13 -0.91 3.12
N ALA A 54 1.47 0.38 3.07
CA ALA A 54 2.84 0.86 3.02
C ALA A 54 3.64 0.46 4.27
N LEU A 55 3.05 0.62 5.46
CA LEU A 55 3.67 0.19 6.71
C LEU A 55 3.88 -1.33 6.73
N ALA A 56 2.89 -2.11 6.30
CA ALA A 56 3.03 -3.56 6.19
C ALA A 56 4.17 -3.96 5.24
N TYR A 57 4.35 -3.26 4.13
CA TYR A 57 5.49 -3.45 3.23
C TYR A 57 6.82 -3.16 3.95
N LEU A 58 6.93 -2.00 4.61
CA LEU A 58 8.14 -1.64 5.36
C LEU A 58 8.48 -2.68 6.44
N THR A 59 7.50 -3.11 7.24
CA THR A 59 7.74 -3.99 8.38
C THR A 59 7.94 -5.45 7.96
N LEU A 60 7.14 -5.95 7.02
CA LEU A 60 7.11 -7.37 6.67
C LEU A 60 8.03 -7.74 5.51
N ILE A 61 8.40 -6.78 4.68
CA ILE A 61 9.27 -7.01 3.52
C ILE A 61 10.65 -6.44 3.73
N LEU A 62 10.77 -5.14 4.06
CA LEU A 62 12.10 -4.53 4.27
C LEU A 62 12.71 -4.88 5.64
N GLY A 63 11.89 -4.95 6.70
CA GLY A 63 12.38 -5.23 8.06
C GLY A 63 12.93 -6.65 8.28
N PHE A 64 12.67 -7.60 7.38
CA PHE A 64 13.13 -8.99 7.49
C PHE A 64 14.42 -9.28 6.71
N ARG A 65 15.01 -8.29 6.05
CA ARG A 65 16.29 -8.43 5.34
C ARG A 65 17.37 -7.65 6.13
N PRO A 66 18.50 -8.29 6.52
CA PRO A 66 19.62 -7.59 7.16
C PRO A 66 20.27 -6.57 6.21
#